data_AF-A2BN36-F1
#
_entry.id   AF-A2BN36-F1
#
_cell.length_a   1.000
_cell.length_b   1.000
_cell.length_c   1.000
_cell.angle_alpha   90.00
_cell.angle_beta   90.00
_cell.angle_gamma   90.00
#
_symmetry.space_group_name_H-M   'P 1'
#
loop_
_entity.id
_entity.type
_entity.pdbx_description
1 polymer ?
#
loop_
_entity_poly.entity_id
_entity_poly.type
_entity_poly.pdbx_seq_one_letter_code
_entity_poly.pdbx_strand_id
1 'polypeptide(L)'
;MSQVQVTDIEKELVNALKTGKVILGSRKTLKYVKLGKAKAVIVAANAPPEIRNDILYYAKLSGIPVYVYPGTSVELGSVCGKPFTVASLAILDPGNSRILDLIEAASQTSSG
;
A
#
# COMPACT_ATOMS: atom_id res chain seq x y z
N MET A 1 10.18 -17.91 -12.25
CA MET A 1 9.25 -17.50 -11.17
C MET A 1 9.98 -16.47 -10.31
N SER A 2 9.72 -15.19 -10.53
CA SER A 2 10.30 -14.12 -9.72
C SER A 2 9.57 -14.07 -8.38
N GLN A 3 10.22 -14.52 -7.30
CA GLN A 3 9.75 -14.26 -5.94
C GLN A 3 9.85 -12.76 -5.70
N VAL A 4 8.70 -12.09 -5.57
CA VAL A 4 8.66 -10.69 -5.11
C VAL A 4 9.14 -10.69 -3.66
N GLN A 5 10.31 -10.09 -3.40
CA GLN A 5 10.81 -9.96 -2.05
C GLN A 5 10.21 -8.72 -1.38
N VAL A 6 9.94 -8.78 -0.08
CA VAL A 6 9.42 -7.63 0.70
C VAL A 6 10.30 -6.39 0.53
N THR A 7 11.62 -6.60 0.45
CA THR A 7 12.64 -5.59 0.20
C THR A 7 12.50 -4.87 -1.14
N ASP A 8 11.95 -5.51 -2.18
CA ASP A 8 11.72 -4.87 -3.47
C ASP A 8 10.53 -3.89 -3.40
N ILE A 9 9.47 -4.28 -2.68
CA ILE A 9 8.32 -3.40 -2.42
C ILE A 9 8.76 -2.18 -1.60
N GLU A 10 9.63 -2.35 -0.61
CA GLU A 10 10.15 -1.24 0.21
C GLU A 10 10.98 -0.26 -0.64
N LYS A 11 11.87 -0.76 -1.49
CA LYS A 11 12.68 0.06 -2.41
C LYS A 11 11.79 0.85 -3.39
N GLU A 12 10.84 0.17 -4.03
CA GLU A 12 9.93 0.80 -4.99
C GLU A 12 8.97 1.77 -4.30
N LEU A 13 8.56 1.50 -3.07
CA LEU A 13 7.78 2.43 -2.26
C LEU A 13 8.56 3.72 -1.97
N VAL A 14 9.84 3.61 -1.63
CA VAL A 14 10.72 4.79 -1.45
C VAL A 14 10.83 5.59 -2.75
N ASN A 15 10.94 4.92 -3.90
CA ASN A 15 10.96 5.59 -5.21
C ASN A 15 9.63 6.29 -5.51
N ALA A 16 8.49 5.65 -5.21
CA ALA A 16 7.16 6.23 -5.36
C ALA A 16 6.97 7.48 -4.47
N LEU A 17 7.50 7.45 -3.25
CA LEU A 17 7.46 8.58 -2.33
C LEU A 17 8.31 9.77 -2.81
N LYS A 18 9.40 9.51 -3.53
CA LYS A 18 10.31 10.56 -4.06
C LYS A 18 9.84 11.14 -5.39
N THR A 19 9.33 10.30 -6.29
CA THR A 19 9.06 10.67 -7.69
C THR A 19 7.58 10.75 -8.04
N GLY A 20 6.71 10.17 -7.20
CA GLY A 20 5.28 10.10 -7.42
C GLY A 20 4.48 10.83 -6.35
N LYS A 21 3.26 10.35 -6.12
CA LYS A 21 2.32 10.92 -5.17
C LYS A 21 1.71 9.83 -4.30
N VAL A 22 2.16 9.78 -3.06
CA VAL A 22 1.72 8.83 -2.05
C VAL A 22 1.08 9.58 -0.88
N ILE A 23 -0.04 9.07 -0.40
CA ILE A 23 -0.77 9.61 0.73
C ILE A 23 -0.65 8.66 1.92
N LEU A 24 -0.15 9.18 3.04
CA LEU A 24 0.04 8.41 4.26
C LEU A 24 -1.14 8.59 5.23
N GLY A 25 -1.49 7.51 5.93
CA GLY A 25 -2.45 7.49 7.03
C GLY A 25 -3.83 6.94 6.64
N SER A 26 -4.46 6.25 7.59
CA SER A 26 -5.69 5.48 7.39
C SER A 26 -6.88 6.31 6.91
N ARG A 27 -7.16 7.44 7.57
CA ARG A 27 -8.30 8.30 7.22
C ARG A 27 -8.20 8.83 5.79
N LYS A 28 -7.02 9.28 5.39
CA LYS A 28 -6.79 9.80 4.04
C LYS A 28 -6.81 8.67 3.01
N THR A 29 -6.15 7.55 3.30
CA THR A 29 -6.18 6.34 2.47
C THR A 29 -7.62 5.94 2.15
N LEU A 30 -8.45 5.77 3.18
CA LEU A 30 -9.86 5.40 3.04
C LEU A 30 -10.64 6.40 2.18
N LYS A 31 -10.39 7.71 2.33
CA LYS A 31 -11.02 8.74 1.49
C LYS A 31 -10.65 8.59 0.02
N TYR A 32 -9.39 8.36 -0.31
CA TYR A 32 -8.96 8.22 -1.72
C TYR A 32 -9.40 6.90 -2.34
N VAL A 33 -9.47 5.84 -1.54
CA VAL A 33 -10.03 4.54 -1.96
C VAL A 33 -11.52 4.69 -2.29
N LYS A 34 -12.32 5.30 -1.38
CA LYS A 34 -13.75 5.57 -1.62
C LYS A 34 -14.03 6.40 -2.87
N LEU A 35 -13.09 7.30 -3.22
CA LEU A 35 -13.20 8.16 -4.40
C LEU A 35 -12.71 7.48 -5.69
N GLY A 36 -12.18 6.24 -5.63
CA GLY A 36 -11.59 5.56 -6.78
C GLY A 36 -10.33 6.24 -7.33
N LYS A 37 -9.67 7.09 -6.53
CA LYS A 37 -8.50 7.88 -6.96
C LYS A 37 -7.17 7.22 -6.61
N ALA A 38 -7.18 6.21 -5.75
CA ALA A 38 -5.98 5.43 -5.44
C ALA A 38 -5.77 4.35 -6.51
N LYS A 39 -4.52 4.20 -6.95
CA LYS A 39 -4.09 3.14 -7.88
C LYS A 39 -3.73 1.85 -7.15
N ALA A 40 -3.19 1.97 -5.93
CA ALA A 40 -2.90 0.83 -5.05
C ALA A 40 -2.89 1.28 -3.59
N VAL A 41 -3.02 0.33 -2.68
CA VAL A 41 -3.00 0.56 -1.23
C VAL A 41 -2.06 -0.42 -0.54
N ILE A 42 -1.31 0.07 0.44
CA ILE A 42 -0.50 -0.76 1.33
C ILE A 42 -1.03 -0.60 2.76
N VAL A 43 -1.22 -1.72 3.46
CA VAL A 43 -1.67 -1.76 4.86
C VAL A 43 -0.69 -2.59 5.68
N ALA A 44 -0.26 -2.08 6.84
CA ALA A 44 0.60 -2.83 7.75
C ALA A 44 -0.15 -4.03 8.36
N ALA A 45 0.55 -5.14 8.62
CA ALA A 45 -0.06 -6.35 9.17
C ALA A 45 -0.67 -6.13 10.56
N ASN A 46 -0.07 -5.23 11.36
CA ASN A 46 -0.55 -4.85 12.70
C ASN A 46 -1.58 -3.71 12.69
N ALA A 47 -2.08 -3.28 11.53
CA ALA A 47 -3.10 -2.23 11.47
C ALA A 47 -4.38 -2.67 12.20
N PRO A 48 -5.10 -1.75 12.88
CA PRO A 48 -6.35 -2.08 13.56
C PRO A 48 -7.33 -2.78 12.60
N PRO A 49 -8.00 -3.86 13.05
CA PRO A 49 -8.82 -4.71 12.18
C PRO A 49 -9.96 -3.92 11.53
N GLU A 50 -10.57 -2.98 12.25
CA GLU A 50 -11.61 -2.08 11.71
C GLU A 50 -11.10 -1.31 10.49
N ILE A 51 -9.93 -0.67 10.60
CA ILE A 51 -9.32 0.11 9.52
C ILE A 51 -8.96 -0.77 8.34
N ARG A 52 -8.35 -1.93 8.62
CA ARG A 52 -7.95 -2.88 7.58
C ARG A 52 -9.16 -3.40 6.81
N ASN A 53 -10.23 -3.79 7.51
CA ASN A 53 -11.45 -4.31 6.91
C ASN A 53 -12.14 -3.24 6.05
N ASP A 54 -12.25 -2.01 6.53
CA ASP A 54 -12.79 -0.90 5.75
C ASP A 54 -12.00 -0.68 4.47
N ILE A 55 -10.67 -0.58 4.56
CA ILE A 55 -9.81 -0.38 3.39
C ILE A 55 -9.98 -1.52 2.39
N LEU A 56 -9.94 -2.78 2.84
CA LEU A 56 -10.09 -3.95 1.98
C LEU A 56 -11.47 -3.97 1.30
N TYR A 57 -12.53 -3.65 2.05
CA TYR A 57 -13.89 -3.63 1.53
C TYR A 57 -14.05 -2.59 0.42
N TYR A 58 -13.66 -1.33 0.67
CA TYR A 58 -13.81 -0.28 -0.34
C TYR A 58 -12.83 -0.44 -1.50
N ALA A 59 -11.61 -0.95 -1.25
CA ALA A 59 -10.67 -1.22 -2.32
C ALA A 59 -11.19 -2.31 -3.26
N LYS A 60 -11.78 -3.39 -2.72
CA LYS A 60 -12.42 -4.44 -3.51
C LYS A 60 -13.56 -3.89 -4.37
N LEU A 61 -14.42 -3.03 -3.82
CA LEU A 61 -15.51 -2.41 -4.57
C LEU A 61 -15.00 -1.51 -5.70
N SER A 62 -13.89 -0.82 -5.49
CA SER A 62 -13.28 0.08 -6.49
C SER A 62 -12.29 -0.62 -7.43
N GLY A 63 -12.07 -1.93 -7.28
CA GLY A 63 -11.07 -2.67 -8.07
C GLY A 63 -9.63 -2.25 -7.81
N ILE A 64 -9.34 -1.70 -6.63
CA ILE A 64 -8.01 -1.21 -6.27
C ILE A 64 -7.24 -2.35 -5.59
N PRO A 65 -6.05 -2.71 -6.09
CA PRO A 65 -5.23 -3.75 -5.47
C PRO A 65 -4.69 -3.30 -4.11
N VAL A 66 -4.70 -4.23 -3.16
CA VAL A 66 -4.24 -4.00 -1.78
C VAL A 66 -3.13 -4.99 -1.46
N TYR A 67 -2.01 -4.47 -0.95
CA TYR A 67 -0.92 -5.26 -0.40
C TYR A 67 -0.91 -5.17 1.13
N VAL A 68 -0.89 -6.33 1.79
CA VAL A 68 -0.70 -6.41 3.24
C VAL A 68 0.80 -6.52 3.50
N TYR A 69 1.39 -5.44 3.97
CA TYR A 69 2.79 -5.39 4.35
C TYR A 69 3.01 -6.27 5.60
N PRO A 70 3.92 -7.27 5.56
CA PRO A 70 4.08 -8.22 6.66
C PRO A 70 4.67 -7.60 7.92
N GLY A 71 5.32 -6.44 7.81
CA GLY A 71 5.88 -5.72 8.94
C GLY A 71 4.88 -4.83 9.69
N THR A 72 5.39 -4.12 10.69
CA THR A 72 4.59 -3.25 11.56
C THR A 72 4.38 -1.85 10.97
N SER A 73 3.40 -1.13 11.50
CA SER A 73 3.15 0.29 11.17
C SER A 73 4.32 1.20 11.52
N VAL A 74 5.19 0.79 12.45
CA VAL A 74 6.45 1.50 12.77
C VAL A 74 7.44 1.30 11.63
N GLU A 75 7.70 0.04 11.24
CA GLU A 75 8.61 -0.32 10.13
C GLU A 75 8.16 0.33 8.82
N LEU A 76 6.86 0.26 8.51
CA LEU A 76 6.31 0.91 7.33
C LEU A 76 6.52 2.44 7.36
N GLY A 77 6.41 3.06 8.55
CA GLY A 77 6.73 4.47 8.74
C GLY A 77 8.20 4.80 8.50
N SER A 78 9.11 3.93 8.99
CA SER A 78 10.55 4.03 8.74
C SER A 78 10.91 3.89 7.27
N VAL A 79 10.34 2.91 6.56
CA VAL A 79 10.48 2.76 5.09
C VAL A 79 9.99 4.01 4.38
N CYS A 80 8.88 4.60 4.85
CA CYS A 80 8.36 5.85 4.30
C CYS A 80 9.20 7.11 4.64
N GLY A 81 10.27 6.96 5.44
CA GLY A 81 11.10 8.07 5.91
C GLY A 81 10.34 9.05 6.81
N LYS A 82 9.37 8.57 7.59
CA LYS A 82 8.57 9.41 8.51
C LYS A 82 8.92 9.13 9.97
N PRO A 83 8.96 10.16 10.83
CA PRO A 83 9.22 10.00 12.26
C PRO A 83 8.00 9.48 13.04
N PHE A 84 6.94 9.03 12.35
CA PHE A 84 5.69 8.57 12.93
C PHE A 84 5.21 7.29 12.27
N THR A 85 4.36 6.53 12.97
CA THR A 85 3.82 5.26 12.49
C THR A 85 2.83 5.45 11.35
N VAL A 86 2.92 4.60 10.34
CA VAL A 86 2.01 4.58 9.18
C VAL A 86 1.30 3.23 9.17
N ALA A 87 0.01 3.23 9.53
CA ALA A 87 -0.80 2.00 9.48
C ALA A 87 -1.24 1.62 8.06
N SER A 88 -1.42 2.61 7.18
CA SER A 88 -1.72 2.40 5.77
C SER A 88 -1.32 3.61 4.92
N LEU A 89 -1.18 3.38 3.62
CA LEU A 89 -0.94 4.42 2.62
C LEU A 89 -1.64 4.11 1.30
N ALA A 90 -1.97 5.14 0.55
CA ALA A 90 -2.52 5.06 -0.80
C ALA A 90 -1.53 5.63 -1.81
N ILE A 91 -1.29 4.90 -2.90
CA ILE A 91 -0.50 5.35 -4.03
C ILE A 91 -1.46 5.97 -5.04
N LEU A 92 -1.36 7.28 -5.24
CA LEU A 92 -2.14 8.00 -6.26
C LEU A 92 -1.39 8.03 -7.58
N ASP A 93 -0.07 8.18 -7.51
CA ASP A 93 0.83 8.18 -8.65
C ASP A 93 2.12 7.41 -8.29
N PRO A 94 2.46 6.33 -9.01
CA PRO A 94 3.70 5.58 -8.76
C PRO A 94 4.96 6.35 -9.18
N GLY A 95 4.85 7.43 -9.96
CA GLY A 95 6.02 8.10 -10.53
C GLY A 95 6.84 7.13 -11.39
N ASN A 96 8.15 7.07 -11.14
CA ASN A 96 9.06 6.16 -11.85
C ASN A 96 9.21 4.78 -11.19
N SER A 97 8.41 4.48 -10.16
CA SER A 97 8.47 3.19 -9.46
C SER A 97 7.66 2.10 -10.15
N ARG A 98 8.08 0.86 -9.95
CA ARG A 98 7.35 -0.36 -10.37
C ARG A 98 6.47 -0.93 -9.27
N ILE A 99 6.08 -0.09 -8.31
CA ILE A 99 5.36 -0.52 -7.10
C ILE A 99 3.99 -1.13 -7.42
N LEU A 100 3.32 -0.66 -8.48
CA LEU A 100 2.02 -1.20 -8.89
C LEU A 100 2.15 -2.65 -9.35
N ASP A 101 3.12 -2.93 -10.23
CA ASP A 101 3.38 -4.27 -10.76
C ASP A 101 3.69 -5.26 -9.64
N LEU A 102 4.48 -4.85 -8.63
CA LEU A 102 4.80 -5.67 -7.47
C LEU A 102 3.58 -5.97 -6.59
N ILE A 103 2.72 -4.97 -6.36
CA ILE A 103 1.50 -5.12 -5.57
C ILE A 103 0.50 -6.04 -6.29
N GLU A 104 0.35 -5.89 -7.60
CA GLU A 104 -0.52 -6.75 -8.41
C GLU A 104 -0.02 -8.20 -8.38
N ALA A 105 1.28 -8.43 -8.59
CA ALA A 105 1.90 -9.75 -8.51
C ALA A 105 1.71 -10.40 -7.13
N ALA A 106 1.80 -9.63 -6.04
CA ALA A 106 1.55 -10.13 -4.70
C ALA A 106 0.07 -10.48 -4.45
N SER A 107 -0.86 -9.70 -5.03
CA SER A 107 -2.30 -9.88 -4.85
C SER A 107 -2.90 -11.07 -5.63
N GLN A 108 -2.26 -11.51 -6.73
CA GLN A 108 -2.74 -12.58 -7.61
C GLN A 108 -2.54 -14.01 -7.07
N THR A 109 -1.96 -14.19 -5.88
CA THR A 109 -1.67 -15.52 -5.32
C THR A 109 -2.90 -16.22 -4.69
N SER A 110 -4.12 -15.67 -4.81
CA SER A 110 -5.34 -16.22 -4.15
C SER A 110 -6.52 -16.54 -5.08
N SER A 111 -6.28 -16.65 -6.38
CA SER A 111 -7.25 -17.19 -7.34
C SER A 111 -6.59 -18.18 -8.28
N GLY A 112 -6.34 -19.39 -7.75
CA GLY A 112 -6.05 -20.62 -8.47
C GLY A 112 -6.88 -21.74 -7.86
#